data_AF-A0A967L9B8-F1
#
_entry.id   AF-A0A967L9B8-F1
#
_cell.length_a   1.000
_cell.length_b   1.000
_cell.length_c   1.000
_cell.angle_alpha   90.00
_cell.angle_beta   90.00
_cell.angle_gamma   90.00
#
_symmetry.space_group_name_H-M   'P 1'
#
loop_
_entity.id
_entity.type
_entity.pdbx_description
1 polymer ?
#
loop_
_entity_poly.entity_id
_entity_poly.type
_entity_poly.pdbx_seq_one_letter_code
_entity_poly.pdbx_strand_id
1 'polypeptide(L)'
;MSQSPETTQGGKERDDYLAAFGELAQRIRDGASFSGRERHCTFLNNGDGTFADISAVCGFGLPGDGRGLAITDWDHDGDLDLWLSNRTAPRVQFLQNRIPGDMARWAAVRLQGDPGSGCPRDAIGSQVELVVAGGSERFVKTLHAG
;
A
#
# COMPACT_ATOMS: atom_id res chain seq x y z
N MET A 1 -1.89 27.28 -13.20
CA MET A 1 -0.44 27.08 -13.03
C MET A 1 0.24 28.09 -13.94
N SER A 2 1.12 28.94 -13.42
CA SER A 2 1.90 29.89 -14.23
C SER A 2 2.94 29.12 -15.06
N GLN A 3 3.07 29.46 -16.34
CA GLN A 3 4.06 28.88 -17.23
C GLN A 3 5.48 29.35 -16.83
N SER A 4 6.48 28.48 -16.99
CA SER A 4 7.87 28.87 -16.77
C SER A 4 8.26 29.97 -17.76
N PRO A 5 9.00 31.02 -17.34
CA PRO A 5 9.42 32.07 -18.25
C PRO A 5 10.28 31.50 -19.39
N GLU A 6 9.93 31.83 -20.64
CA GLU A 6 10.64 31.32 -21.83
C GLU A 6 11.87 32.18 -22.19
N THR A 7 11.98 33.38 -21.62
CA THR A 7 13.12 34.28 -21.82
C THR A 7 13.56 34.92 -20.49
N THR A 8 14.84 35.32 -20.41
CA THR A 8 15.40 36.01 -19.24
C THR A 8 14.95 37.48 -19.13
N GLN A 9 14.21 38.01 -20.12
CA GLN A 9 13.84 39.42 -20.23
C GLN A 9 12.36 39.64 -19.91
N GLY A 10 12.05 39.66 -18.63
CA GLY A 10 10.74 40.05 -18.13
C GLY A 10 10.72 40.01 -16.61
N GLY A 11 11.02 41.14 -15.96
CA GLY A 11 11.07 41.22 -14.49
C GLY A 11 9.74 40.78 -13.86
N LYS A 12 8.62 41.30 -14.36
CA LYS A 12 7.29 40.99 -13.84
C LYS A 12 6.88 39.52 -14.03
N GLU A 13 7.08 38.93 -15.22
CA GLU A 13 6.70 37.53 -15.47
C GLU A 13 7.54 36.55 -14.63
N ARG A 14 8.83 36.83 -14.45
CA ARG A 14 9.71 36.07 -13.57
C ARG A 14 9.28 36.19 -12.10
N ASP A 15 8.98 37.41 -11.65
CA ASP A 15 8.56 37.67 -10.27
C ASP A 15 7.22 36.99 -9.96
N ASP A 16 6.26 37.05 -10.88
CA ASP A 16 4.98 36.35 -10.78
C ASP A 16 5.17 34.82 -10.73
N TYR A 17 6.06 34.26 -11.55
CA TYR A 17 6.42 32.84 -11.50
C TYR A 17 7.04 32.44 -10.16
N LEU A 18 8.00 33.22 -9.64
CA LEU A 18 8.66 32.94 -8.37
C LEU A 18 7.69 33.06 -7.19
N ALA A 19 6.77 34.03 -7.22
CA ALA A 19 5.70 34.15 -6.23
C ALA A 19 4.78 32.93 -6.25
N ALA A 20 4.31 32.51 -7.43
CA ALA A 20 3.47 31.33 -7.58
C ALA A 20 4.19 30.04 -7.14
N PHE A 21 5.47 29.90 -7.47
CA PHE A 21 6.30 28.78 -7.01
C PHE A 21 6.47 28.79 -5.49
N GLY A 22 6.69 29.98 -4.90
CA GLY A 22 6.76 30.18 -3.46
C GLY A 22 5.47 29.77 -2.74
N GLU A 23 4.31 30.16 -3.26
CA GLU A 23 3.00 29.74 -2.74
C GLU A 23 2.79 28.23 -2.84
N LEU A 24 3.13 27.63 -3.99
CA LEU A 24 3.05 26.18 -4.18
C LEU A 24 3.94 25.46 -3.17
N ALA A 25 5.19 25.90 -3.01
CA ALA A 25 6.12 25.32 -2.06
C ALA A 25 5.62 25.45 -0.61
N GLN A 26 4.95 26.56 -0.27
CA GLN A 26 4.33 26.74 1.04
C GLN A 26 3.16 25.77 1.23
N ARG A 27 2.26 25.63 0.26
CA ARG A 27 1.16 24.65 0.30
C ARG A 27 1.67 23.21 0.47
N ILE A 28 2.80 22.88 -0.16
CA ILE A 28 3.44 21.56 0.01
C ILE A 28 3.89 21.37 1.46
N ARG A 29 4.59 22.36 2.03
CA ARG A 29 5.05 22.34 3.43
C ARG A 29 3.88 22.24 4.41
N ASP A 30 2.82 22.97 4.15
CA ASP A 30 1.60 22.97 4.97
C ASP A 30 0.78 21.67 4.81
N GLY A 31 1.22 20.75 3.95
CA GLY A 31 0.59 19.44 3.76
C GLY A 31 -0.70 19.51 2.94
N ALA A 32 -0.89 20.52 2.10
CA ALA A 32 -2.06 20.62 1.24
C ALA A 32 -2.20 19.40 0.32
N SER A 33 -3.43 18.92 0.15
CA SER A 33 -3.76 17.84 -0.78
C SER A 33 -3.42 18.24 -2.22
N PHE A 34 -2.95 17.29 -3.01
CA PHE A 34 -2.77 17.45 -4.46
C PHE A 34 -3.92 16.85 -5.28
N SER A 35 -4.72 15.96 -4.69
CA SER A 35 -5.81 15.22 -5.34
C SER A 35 -7.19 15.83 -5.06
N GLY A 36 -7.26 17.06 -4.55
CA GLY A 36 -8.55 17.69 -4.26
C GLY A 36 -9.37 16.98 -3.18
N ARG A 37 -8.71 16.27 -2.26
CA ARG A 37 -9.34 15.43 -1.21
C ARG A 37 -10.12 14.24 -1.78
N GLU A 38 -9.66 13.69 -2.91
CA GLU A 38 -10.11 12.38 -3.37
C GLU A 38 -10.00 11.34 -2.26
N ARG A 39 -10.99 10.44 -2.20
CA ARG A 39 -11.01 9.37 -1.21
C ARG A 39 -10.15 8.21 -1.68
N HIS A 40 -9.80 7.35 -0.73
CA HIS A 40 -9.25 6.05 -1.07
C HIS A 40 -10.30 5.23 -1.82
N CYS A 41 -9.86 4.53 -2.86
CA CYS A 41 -10.72 3.70 -3.69
C CYS A 41 -10.27 2.24 -3.62
N THR A 42 -11.22 1.32 -3.56
CA THR A 42 -10.99 -0.13 -3.52
C THR A 42 -11.91 -0.81 -4.51
N PHE A 43 -11.30 -1.55 -5.42
CA PHE A 43 -11.99 -2.22 -6.51
C PHE A 43 -11.89 -3.73 -6.35
N LEU A 44 -13.02 -4.40 -6.22
CA LEU A 44 -13.12 -5.85 -6.20
C LEU A 44 -13.13 -6.37 -7.64
N ASN A 45 -12.20 -7.27 -7.96
CA ASN A 45 -12.22 -7.98 -9.24
C ASN A 45 -13.36 -9.02 -9.23
N ASN A 46 -14.28 -8.92 -10.17
CA ASN A 46 -15.44 -9.82 -10.27
C ASN A 46 -15.12 -11.16 -10.99
N GLY A 47 -13.91 -11.29 -11.55
CA GLY A 47 -13.44 -12.50 -12.25
C GLY A 47 -13.85 -12.56 -13.73
N ASP A 48 -14.61 -11.58 -14.23
CA ASP A 48 -15.10 -11.49 -15.61
C ASP A 48 -14.45 -10.34 -16.41
N GLY A 49 -13.36 -9.78 -15.88
CA GLY A 49 -12.70 -8.60 -16.45
C GLY A 49 -13.33 -7.27 -16.02
N THR A 50 -14.37 -7.29 -15.18
CA THR A 50 -14.96 -6.09 -14.57
C THR A 50 -14.53 -5.92 -13.11
N PHE A 51 -14.71 -4.69 -12.61
CA PHE A 51 -14.40 -4.32 -11.23
C PHE A 51 -15.58 -3.61 -10.59
N ALA A 52 -15.88 -3.95 -9.34
CA ALA A 52 -16.86 -3.26 -8.50
C ALA A 52 -16.15 -2.33 -7.52
N ASP A 53 -16.56 -1.06 -7.47
CA ASP A 53 -16.14 -0.16 -6.40
C ASP A 53 -16.80 -0.61 -5.08
N ILE A 54 -15.97 -1.09 -4.15
CA ILE A 54 -16.41 -1.55 -2.83
C ILE A 54 -15.91 -0.63 -1.70
N SER A 55 -15.35 0.54 -2.03
CA SER A 55 -14.66 1.42 -1.08
C SER A 55 -15.51 1.73 0.15
N ALA A 56 -16.80 2.01 -0.04
CA ALA A 56 -17.71 2.30 1.06
C ALA A 56 -18.02 1.06 1.91
N VAL A 57 -18.15 -0.11 1.27
CA VAL A 57 -18.59 -1.36 1.92
C VAL A 57 -17.46 -1.99 2.73
N CYS A 58 -16.22 -1.95 2.23
CA CYS A 58 -15.05 -2.47 2.94
C CYS A 58 -14.49 -1.49 3.99
N GLY A 59 -15.12 -0.32 4.18
CA GLY A 59 -14.65 0.71 5.12
C GLY A 59 -13.38 1.44 4.67
N PHE A 60 -12.88 1.16 3.47
CA PHE A 60 -11.65 1.72 2.94
C PHE A 60 -11.84 3.05 2.20
N GLY A 61 -13.08 3.52 2.02
CA GLY A 61 -13.46 4.80 1.42
C GLY A 61 -13.12 6.03 2.28
N LEU A 62 -11.94 6.01 2.89
CA LEU A 62 -11.46 7.00 3.85
C LEU A 62 -11.18 8.34 3.17
N PRO A 63 -11.49 9.46 3.84
CA PRO A 63 -11.06 10.77 3.36
C PRO A 63 -9.55 10.90 3.58
N GLY A 64 -8.78 10.97 2.50
CA GLY A 64 -7.33 11.09 2.62
C GLY A 64 -6.63 11.08 1.28
N ASP A 65 -5.66 11.96 1.14
CA ASP A 65 -4.82 11.99 -0.04
C ASP A 65 -3.73 10.91 0.06
N GLY A 66 -4.11 9.67 -0.29
CA GLY A 66 -3.28 8.46 -0.19
C GLY A 66 -2.00 8.55 -1.02
N ARG A 67 -0.90 8.03 -0.45
CA ARG A 67 0.45 8.08 -1.05
C ARG A 67 1.19 6.76 -1.01
N GLY A 68 0.85 5.88 -0.10
CA GLY A 68 1.45 4.56 -0.02
C GLY A 68 0.58 3.61 0.79
N LEU A 69 0.70 2.33 0.46
CA LEU A 69 0.03 1.22 1.11
C LEU A 69 1.10 0.15 1.39
N ALA A 70 1.12 -0.38 2.60
CA ALA A 70 1.86 -1.59 2.94
C ALA A 70 0.89 -2.61 3.51
N ILE A 71 1.05 -3.86 3.09
CA ILE A 71 0.23 -4.99 3.51
C ILE A 71 1.07 -5.83 4.47
N THR A 72 0.49 -6.22 5.60
CA THR A 72 1.17 -7.00 6.63
C THR A 72 0.15 -7.84 7.39
N ASP A 73 0.57 -8.92 8.03
CA ASP A 73 -0.22 -9.62 9.05
C ASP A 73 0.38 -9.17 10.38
N TRP A 74 -0.13 -8.07 10.96
CA TRP A 74 0.58 -7.36 12.02
C TRP A 74 0.46 -8.05 13.37
N ASP A 75 -0.70 -8.67 13.63
CA ASP A 75 -0.97 -9.39 14.88
C ASP A 75 -0.84 -10.93 14.76
N HIS A 76 -0.44 -11.42 13.58
CA HIS A 76 -0.22 -12.84 13.28
C HIS A 76 -1.49 -13.68 13.41
N ASP A 77 -2.66 -13.10 13.14
CA ASP A 77 -3.94 -13.82 13.12
C ASP A 77 -4.31 -14.35 11.72
N GLY A 78 -3.44 -14.09 10.74
CA GLY A 78 -3.50 -14.62 9.38
C GLY A 78 -4.48 -13.92 8.45
N ASP A 79 -5.16 -12.88 8.93
CA ASP A 79 -5.79 -11.90 8.06
C ASP A 79 -4.81 -10.75 7.75
N LEU A 80 -4.91 -10.18 6.53
CA LEU A 80 -3.96 -9.15 6.08
C LEU A 80 -4.45 -7.76 6.49
N ASP A 81 -3.66 -7.09 7.30
CA ASP A 81 -3.77 -5.70 7.71
C ASP A 81 -3.11 -4.73 6.72
N LEU A 82 -3.46 -3.45 6.89
CA LEU A 82 -3.05 -2.39 5.97
C LEU A 82 -2.48 -1.18 6.73
N TRP A 83 -1.26 -0.79 6.36
CA TRP A 83 -0.68 0.51 6.71
C TRP A 83 -0.83 1.46 5.53
N LEU A 84 -1.44 2.62 5.78
CA LEU A 84 -1.63 3.67 4.79
C LEU A 84 -0.79 4.88 5.15
N SER A 85 -0.16 5.48 4.14
CA SER A 85 0.37 6.84 4.24
C SER A 85 -0.47 7.81 3.44
N ASN A 86 -0.79 8.95 4.05
CA ASN A 86 -1.48 10.06 3.44
C ASN A 86 -0.58 11.30 3.43
N ARG A 87 -0.80 12.15 2.43
CA ARG A 87 -0.20 13.48 2.34
C ARG A 87 -0.71 14.40 3.44
N THR A 88 -2.02 14.35 3.68
CA THR A 88 -2.75 15.14 4.67
C THR A 88 -2.90 14.36 5.98
N ALA A 89 -3.20 15.05 7.08
CA ALA A 89 -3.54 14.36 8.33
C ALA A 89 -4.87 13.60 8.21
N PRO A 90 -5.02 12.42 8.85
CA PRO A 90 -3.96 11.64 9.50
C PRO A 90 -2.97 11.06 8.48
N ARG A 91 -1.65 11.27 8.69
CA ARG A 91 -0.60 10.95 7.71
C ARG A 91 -0.20 9.49 7.66
N VAL A 92 -0.37 8.77 8.76
CA VAL A 92 -0.16 7.32 8.84
C VAL A 92 -1.39 6.74 9.52
N GLN A 93 -1.97 5.70 8.92
CA GLN A 93 -3.13 5.01 9.45
C GLN A 93 -2.85 3.51 9.44
N PHE A 94 -3.25 2.82 10.50
CA PHE A 94 -3.27 1.38 10.57
C PHE A 94 -4.72 0.92 10.50
N LEU A 95 -5.01 0.00 9.59
CA LEU A 95 -6.32 -0.62 9.42
C LEU A 95 -6.14 -2.09 9.71
N GLN A 96 -6.70 -2.49 10.84
CA GLN A 96 -6.72 -3.88 11.23
C GLN A 96 -7.87 -4.58 10.53
N ASN A 97 -7.57 -5.62 9.78
CA ASN A 97 -8.60 -6.49 9.27
C ASN A 97 -9.04 -7.44 10.39
N ARG A 98 -10.31 -7.84 10.38
CA ARG A 98 -10.87 -8.73 11.42
C ARG A 98 -11.84 -9.69 10.79
N ILE A 99 -11.33 -10.80 10.31
CA ILE A 99 -12.13 -11.90 9.80
C ILE A 99 -12.58 -12.76 10.99
N PRO A 100 -13.88 -13.07 11.11
CA PRO A 100 -14.36 -14.00 12.13
C PRO A 100 -13.59 -15.34 12.10
N GLY A 101 -13.17 -15.83 13.27
CA GLY A 101 -12.23 -16.97 13.37
C GLY A 101 -12.75 -18.30 12.81
N ASP A 102 -14.06 -18.46 12.63
CA ASP A 102 -14.67 -19.60 11.95
C ASP A 102 -14.55 -19.53 10.41
N MET A 103 -14.15 -18.37 9.88
CA MET A 103 -13.92 -18.11 8.46
C MET A 103 -12.43 -18.01 8.11
N ALA A 104 -11.52 -18.14 9.08
CA ALA A 104 -10.08 -18.07 8.87
C ALA A 104 -9.60 -19.23 7.97
N ARG A 105 -8.98 -18.89 6.83
CA ARG A 105 -8.45 -19.86 5.85
C ARG A 105 -6.97 -19.60 5.57
N TRP A 106 -6.15 -19.67 6.61
CA TRP A 106 -4.71 -19.44 6.50
C TRP A 106 -3.92 -20.55 7.19
N ALA A 107 -2.65 -20.67 6.80
CA ALA A 107 -1.67 -21.52 7.46
C ALA A 107 -0.32 -20.80 7.44
N ALA A 108 0.34 -20.72 8.59
CA ALA A 108 1.70 -20.21 8.69
C ALA A 108 2.69 -21.37 8.83
N VAL A 109 3.80 -21.29 8.08
CA VAL A 109 4.87 -22.28 8.11
C VAL A 109 6.18 -21.56 8.43
N ARG A 110 6.82 -21.92 9.55
CA ARG A 110 8.15 -21.45 9.90
C ARG A 110 9.19 -22.41 9.35
N LEU A 111 10.07 -21.91 8.49
CA LEU A 111 11.21 -22.68 7.98
C LEU A 111 12.45 -22.40 8.82
N GLN A 112 13.23 -23.44 9.11
CA GLN A 112 14.47 -23.34 9.87
C GLN A 112 15.56 -24.10 9.11
N GLY A 113 16.60 -23.37 8.69
CA GLY A 113 17.79 -23.99 8.08
C GLY A 113 18.59 -24.78 9.12
N ASP A 114 19.27 -25.85 8.67
CA ASP A 114 20.10 -26.68 9.53
C ASP A 114 21.33 -25.88 10.02
N PRO A 115 21.47 -25.64 11.34
CA PRO A 115 22.58 -24.89 11.89
C PRO A 115 23.96 -25.52 11.63
N GLY A 116 24.03 -26.82 11.31
CA GLY A 116 25.28 -27.53 11.00
C GLY A 116 25.80 -27.31 9.57
N SER A 117 25.00 -26.76 8.65
CA SER A 117 25.30 -26.77 7.21
C SER A 117 26.32 -25.71 6.75
N GLY A 118 26.91 -24.94 7.67
CA GLY A 118 27.89 -23.88 7.37
C GLY A 118 27.31 -22.62 6.70
N CYS A 119 26.10 -22.69 6.14
CA CYS A 119 25.38 -21.59 5.50
C CYS A 119 23.88 -21.54 5.88
N PRO A 120 23.48 -21.39 7.15
CA PRO A 120 22.06 -21.38 7.49
C PRO A 120 21.54 -19.93 7.55
N ARG A 121 21.23 -19.34 6.39
CA ARG A 121 20.48 -18.08 6.33
C ARG A 121 18.98 -18.38 6.25
N ASP A 122 18.47 -19.07 7.28
CA ASP A 122 17.04 -19.23 7.56
C ASP A 122 16.16 -19.76 6.41
N ALA A 123 16.72 -20.73 5.67
CA ALA A 123 16.04 -21.51 4.62
C ALA A 123 15.61 -20.72 3.38
N ILE A 124 16.15 -19.51 3.17
CA ILE A 124 15.96 -18.73 1.94
C ILE A 124 16.19 -19.61 0.70
N GLY A 125 15.26 -19.55 -0.24
CA GLY A 125 15.21 -20.36 -1.46
C GLY A 125 14.34 -21.62 -1.34
N SER A 126 13.89 -21.99 -0.13
CA SER A 126 12.99 -23.12 0.07
C SER A 126 11.61 -22.86 -0.52
N GLN A 127 10.97 -23.92 -1.01
CA GLN A 127 9.62 -23.90 -1.57
C GLN A 127 8.69 -24.71 -0.66
N VAL A 128 7.59 -24.10 -0.25
CA VAL A 128 6.51 -24.75 0.49
C VAL A 128 5.36 -24.97 -0.46
N GLU A 129 4.91 -26.21 -0.52
CA GLU A 129 3.71 -26.62 -1.22
C GLU A 129 2.68 -27.08 -0.20
N LEU A 130 1.49 -26.48 -0.26
CA LEU A 130 0.34 -26.86 0.54
C LEU A 130 -0.73 -27.43 -0.39
N VAL A 131 -1.13 -28.67 -0.11
CA VAL A 131 -2.19 -29.40 -0.82
C VAL A 131 -3.32 -29.65 0.16
N VAL A 132 -4.50 -29.12 -0.14
CA VAL A 132 -5.69 -29.29 0.71
C VAL A 132 -6.25 -30.69 0.50
N ALA A 133 -6.44 -31.45 1.58
CA ALA A 133 -6.97 -32.81 1.49
C ALA A 133 -8.34 -32.84 0.80
N GLY A 134 -8.47 -33.65 -0.25
CA GLY A 134 -9.70 -33.77 -1.04
C GLY A 134 -9.93 -32.65 -2.06
N GLY A 135 -9.04 -31.65 -2.15
CA GLY A 135 -9.06 -30.59 -3.16
C GLY A 135 -8.02 -30.81 -4.25
N SER A 136 -8.19 -30.14 -5.40
CA SER A 136 -7.17 -30.02 -6.45
C SER A 136 -6.33 -28.74 -6.32
N GLU A 137 -6.64 -27.90 -5.33
CA GLU A 137 -5.93 -26.64 -5.10
C GLU A 137 -4.56 -26.89 -4.50
N ARG A 138 -3.55 -26.24 -5.08
CA ARG A 138 -2.16 -26.30 -4.66
C ARG A 138 -1.66 -24.88 -4.45
N PHE A 139 -1.21 -24.57 -3.24
CA PHE A 139 -0.58 -23.29 -2.92
C PHE A 139 0.92 -23.48 -2.85
N VAL A 140 1.65 -22.69 -3.64
CA VAL A 140 3.10 -22.77 -3.71
C VAL A 140 3.67 -21.40 -3.35
N LYS A 141 4.56 -21.38 -2.35
CA LYS A 141 5.28 -20.18 -1.92
C LYS A 141 6.77 -20.48 -1.80
N THR A 142 7.59 -19.55 -2.24
CA THR A 142 9.04 -19.61 -2.09
C THR A 142 9.48 -18.58 -1.06
N LEU A 143 10.35 -18.98 -0.15
CA LEU A 143 10.97 -18.08 0.82
C LEU A 143 12.07 -17.29 0.14
N HIS A 144 11.96 -15.97 0.12
CA HIS A 144 12.93 -15.07 -0.48
C HIS A 144 13.63 -14.25 0.61
N ALA A 145 14.86 -13.79 0.32
CA ALA A 145 15.47 -12.73 1.12
C ALA A 145 14.71 -11.42 0.86
N GLY A 146 14.38 -10.71 1.94
CA GLY A 146 13.80 -9.35 1.88
C GLY A 146 14.83 -8.28 1.59
#